data_AF-A0A9P6DUH6-F1
#
_entry.id   AF-A0A9P6DUH6-F1
#
_cell.length_a   1.000
_cell.length_b   1.000
_cell.length_c   1.000
_cell.angle_alpha   90.00
_cell.angle_beta   90.00
_cell.angle_gamma   90.00
#
_symmetry.space_group_name_H-M   'P 1'
#
loop_
_entity.id
_entity.type
_entity.pdbx_description
1 polymer ?
#
loop_
_entity_poly.entity_id
_entity_poly.type
_entity_poly.pdbx_seq_one_letter_code
_entity_poly.pdbx_strand_id
1 'polypeptide(L)'
;MFGNRQESDRNVTLPQKSFRPLPRSAMNGFWSRWLARLRIGRHYVGRDLEGNRFYEYPPAQPNATRTKRVVVYRKQRDMWKYASGISRLPVQWTAWMSHTRLYPPSIEDLQNDMVRRSRVTQLAAQIETRDQEERHRQLVASSALGPTVQGLSESSAVRSDDPASNSSAPPPSGREKVEEGTASPFRQAKDASDEPETWSPKVLRRRG
;
A
#
# COMPACT_ATOMS: atom_id res chain seq x y z
N MET A 1 103.21 18.07 -46.82
CA MET A 1 102.36 18.58 -47.92
C MET A 1 101.00 17.92 -47.80
N PHE A 2 99.97 18.75 -47.68
CA PHE A 2 98.53 18.55 -47.98
C PHE A 2 97.90 17.21 -47.53
N GLY A 3 96.93 17.16 -46.61
CA GLY A 3 95.88 18.13 -46.31
C GLY A 3 94.53 17.48 -46.64
N ASN A 4 93.58 17.63 -45.71
CA ASN A 4 92.13 17.51 -45.91
C ASN A 4 91.58 16.09 -46.14
N ARG A 5 90.37 15.73 -45.68
CA ARG A 5 89.32 16.50 -44.99
C ARG A 5 88.31 15.49 -44.43
N GLN A 6 87.69 15.90 -43.32
CA GLN A 6 86.48 15.36 -42.70
C GLN A 6 85.33 15.15 -43.69
N GLU A 7 84.47 14.15 -43.44
CA GLU A 7 82.99 14.27 -43.44
C GLU A 7 82.42 12.89 -43.05
N SER A 8 81.78 12.75 -41.87
CA SER A 8 80.33 12.92 -41.64
C SER A 8 79.55 11.77 -42.30
N ASP A 9 78.62 11.01 -41.74
CA ASP A 9 77.83 11.01 -40.51
C ASP A 9 77.28 9.57 -40.43
N ARG A 10 77.42 8.87 -39.31
CA ARG A 10 76.38 8.77 -38.26
C ARG A 10 74.99 8.43 -38.81
N ASN A 11 74.64 7.16 -38.61
CA ASN A 11 73.32 6.66 -38.26
C ASN A 11 72.20 6.92 -39.27
N VAL A 12 72.02 5.95 -40.17
CA VAL A 12 70.73 5.68 -40.83
C VAL A 12 69.69 5.40 -39.75
N THR A 13 68.94 6.44 -39.40
CA THR A 13 67.77 6.35 -38.53
C THR A 13 66.65 5.71 -39.35
N LEU A 14 66.41 4.42 -39.12
CA LEU A 14 65.20 3.76 -39.60
C LEU A 14 64.00 4.49 -38.98
N PRO A 15 62.99 4.93 -39.76
CA PRO A 15 61.77 5.45 -39.18
C PRO A 15 61.07 4.29 -38.44
N GLN A 16 61.18 4.30 -37.11
CA GLN A 16 60.28 3.61 -36.21
C GLN A 16 58.86 4.02 -36.59
N LYS A 17 58.20 3.19 -37.40
CA LYS A 17 56.76 3.28 -37.63
C LYS A 17 56.10 3.11 -36.26
N SER A 18 55.70 4.23 -35.68
CA SER A 18 54.82 4.26 -34.53
C SER A 18 53.55 3.50 -34.91
N PHE A 19 53.44 2.26 -34.43
CA PHE A 19 52.16 1.57 -34.37
C PHE A 19 51.30 2.37 -33.39
N ARG A 20 50.53 3.31 -33.92
CA ARG A 20 49.41 3.90 -33.18
C ARG A 20 48.49 2.73 -32.83
N PRO A 21 48.25 2.39 -31.56
CA PRO A 21 47.24 1.41 -31.24
C PRO A 21 45.92 1.97 -31.78
N LEU A 22 45.27 1.21 -32.66
CA LEU A 22 43.93 1.53 -33.14
C LEU A 22 43.06 1.84 -31.91
N PRO A 23 42.23 2.91 -31.94
CA PRO A 23 41.31 3.15 -30.85
C PRO A 23 40.46 1.87 -30.70
N ARG A 24 40.53 1.23 -29.53
CA ARG A 24 39.64 0.14 -29.19
C ARG A 24 38.23 0.67 -29.38
N SER A 25 37.60 0.25 -30.48
CA SER A 25 36.27 0.65 -30.89
C SER A 25 35.33 0.54 -29.68
N ALA A 26 34.78 1.68 -29.26
CA ALA A 26 33.78 1.77 -28.21
C ALA A 26 32.41 1.31 -28.74
N MET A 27 32.33 0.10 -29.30
CA MET A 27 31.09 -0.49 -29.82
C MET A 27 30.60 -1.68 -28.99
N ASN A 28 31.17 -1.90 -27.80
CA ASN A 28 30.83 -3.06 -26.96
C ASN A 28 29.86 -2.74 -25.82
N GLY A 29 29.45 -1.49 -25.62
CA GLY A 29 28.53 -1.12 -24.53
C GLY A 29 27.10 -1.61 -24.76
N PHE A 30 26.61 -1.63 -26.00
CA PHE A 30 25.23 -2.04 -26.31
C PHE A 30 25.07 -3.56 -26.30
N TRP A 31 25.99 -4.30 -26.93
CA TRP A 31 25.98 -5.76 -26.92
C TRP A 31 26.24 -6.35 -25.54
N SER A 32 27.16 -5.79 -24.75
CA SER A 32 27.40 -6.26 -23.37
C SER A 32 26.23 -5.94 -22.44
N ARG A 33 25.58 -4.77 -22.57
CA ARG A 33 24.34 -4.47 -21.82
C ARG A 33 23.17 -5.33 -22.28
N TRP A 34 23.08 -5.66 -23.57
CA TRP A 34 22.08 -6.56 -24.13
C TRP A 34 22.28 -8.01 -23.64
N LEU A 35 23.52 -8.52 -23.67
CA LEU A 35 23.90 -9.82 -23.11
C LEU A 35 23.78 -9.88 -21.58
N ALA A 36 24.12 -8.81 -20.86
CA ALA A 36 23.89 -8.71 -19.42
C ALA A 36 22.39 -8.69 -19.10
N ARG A 37 21.56 -8.01 -19.93
CA ARG A 37 20.10 -8.06 -19.84
C ARG A 37 19.50 -9.44 -20.08
N LEU A 38 20.14 -10.23 -20.93
CA LEU A 38 19.77 -11.63 -21.19
C LEU A 38 20.21 -12.58 -20.06
N ARG A 39 21.20 -12.20 -19.24
CA ARG A 39 21.72 -12.98 -18.10
C ARG A 39 21.13 -12.61 -16.74
N ILE A 40 20.29 -11.59 -16.67
CA ILE A 40 19.54 -11.25 -15.45
C ILE A 40 18.38 -12.24 -15.34
N GLY A 41 18.68 -13.36 -14.68
CA GLY A 41 17.77 -14.48 -14.51
C GLY A 41 16.46 -14.03 -13.89
N ARG A 42 15.35 -14.36 -14.55
CA ARG A 42 14.02 -14.31 -13.94
C ARG A 42 13.97 -15.32 -12.82
N HIS A 43 13.72 -14.87 -11.60
CA HIS A 43 13.45 -15.77 -10.50
C HIS A 43 11.97 -16.13 -10.51
N TYR A 44 11.66 -17.43 -10.65
CA TYR A 44 10.29 -17.91 -10.47
C TYR A 44 9.96 -17.93 -8.98
N VAL A 45 8.89 -17.22 -8.61
CA VAL A 45 8.52 -17.04 -7.20
C VAL A 45 7.40 -17.98 -6.80
N GLY A 46 6.39 -18.13 -7.65
CA GLY A 46 5.25 -18.97 -7.35
C GLY A 46 4.10 -18.83 -8.34
N ARG A 47 2.98 -19.45 -8.00
CA ARG A 47 1.73 -19.39 -8.75
C ARG A 47 0.54 -19.15 -7.82
N ASP A 48 -0.52 -18.56 -8.35
CA ASP A 48 -1.80 -18.49 -7.65
C ASP A 48 -2.68 -19.73 -7.94
N LEU A 49 -3.87 -19.73 -7.37
CA LEU A 49 -4.89 -20.77 -7.56
C LEU A 49 -5.47 -20.79 -8.99
N GLU A 50 -5.36 -19.67 -9.73
CA GLU A 50 -5.82 -19.54 -11.12
C GLU A 50 -4.78 -20.02 -12.14
N GLY A 51 -3.54 -20.26 -11.68
CA GLY A 51 -2.41 -20.72 -12.47
C GLY A 51 -1.59 -19.60 -13.11
N ASN A 52 -1.78 -18.35 -12.69
CA ASN A 52 -0.90 -17.23 -13.04
C ASN A 52 0.46 -17.42 -12.36
N ARG A 53 1.54 -17.11 -13.07
CA ARG A 53 2.92 -17.30 -12.60
C ARG A 53 3.55 -15.96 -12.25
N PHE A 54 4.22 -15.90 -11.11
CA PHE A 54 4.83 -14.69 -10.60
C PHE A 54 6.35 -14.80 -10.67
N TYR A 55 6.98 -13.72 -11.14
CA TYR A 55 8.42 -13.63 -11.33
C TYR A 55 8.97 -12.37 -10.68
N GLU A 56 10.17 -12.48 -10.15
CA GLU A 56 10.96 -11.35 -9.65
C GLU A 56 12.23 -11.20 -10.49
N TYR A 57 12.52 -9.95 -10.84
CA TYR A 57 13.69 -9.56 -11.59
C TYR A 57 14.60 -8.73 -10.70
N PRO A 58 15.90 -9.01 -10.70
CA PRO A 58 16.90 -8.13 -10.11
C PRO A 58 16.73 -6.69 -10.62
N PRO A 59 17.15 -5.69 -9.83
CA PRO A 59 17.15 -4.31 -10.29
C PRO A 59 17.92 -4.18 -11.61
N ALA A 60 17.34 -3.48 -12.58
CA ALA A 60 17.91 -3.36 -13.92
C ALA A 60 19.15 -2.47 -13.98
N GLN A 61 19.36 -1.64 -12.95
CA GLN A 61 20.52 -0.79 -12.80
C GLN A 61 21.17 -1.01 -11.42
N PRO A 62 22.50 -0.91 -11.31
CA PRO A 62 23.20 -1.16 -10.05
C PRO A 62 22.83 -0.18 -8.93
N ASN A 63 22.29 1.00 -9.26
CA ASN A 63 21.82 2.00 -8.31
C ASN A 63 20.32 1.87 -7.96
N ALA A 64 19.58 0.98 -8.63
CA ALA A 64 18.16 0.78 -8.34
C ALA A 64 18.00 -0.17 -7.15
N THR A 65 17.30 0.28 -6.12
CA THR A 65 17.06 -0.51 -4.90
C THR A 65 15.87 -1.47 -5.04
N ARG A 66 14.95 -1.19 -5.96
CA ARG A 66 13.69 -1.94 -6.11
C ARG A 66 13.78 -3.00 -7.20
N THR A 67 13.45 -4.24 -6.84
CA THR A 67 13.28 -5.34 -7.80
C THR A 67 12.03 -5.11 -8.65
N LYS A 68 11.97 -5.72 -9.84
CA LYS A 68 10.77 -5.67 -10.68
C LYS A 68 9.99 -6.96 -10.50
N ARG A 69 8.72 -6.86 -10.09
CA ARG A 69 7.80 -7.99 -9.94
C ARG A 69 6.84 -8.02 -11.14
N VAL A 70 6.66 -9.19 -11.76
CA VAL A 70 5.85 -9.36 -12.98
C VAL A 70 4.98 -10.61 -12.87
N VAL A 71 3.75 -10.50 -13.35
CA VAL A 71 2.82 -11.61 -13.51
C VAL A 71 2.77 -12.07 -14.97
N VAL A 72 2.81 -13.38 -15.17
CA VAL A 72 2.55 -14.04 -16.44
C VAL A 72 1.23 -14.78 -16.31
N TYR A 73 0.21 -14.24 -16.97
CA TYR A 73 -1.13 -14.80 -16.94
C TYR A 73 -1.19 -16.15 -17.65
N ARG A 74 -2.07 -17.05 -17.17
CA ARG A 74 -2.23 -18.38 -17.76
C ARG A 74 -2.75 -18.32 -19.19
N LYS A 75 -3.76 -17.47 -19.45
CA LYS A 75 -4.33 -17.23 -20.78
C LYS A 75 -4.13 -15.77 -21.16
N GLN A 76 -3.79 -15.51 -22.43
CA GLN A 76 -3.59 -14.15 -22.92
C GLN A 76 -4.85 -13.27 -22.82
N ARG A 77 -6.04 -13.86 -22.96
CA ARG A 77 -7.32 -13.17 -22.74
C ARG A 77 -7.52 -12.69 -21.30
N ASP A 78 -6.91 -13.36 -20.33
CA ASP A 78 -7.08 -12.98 -18.92
C ASP A 78 -6.30 -11.69 -18.62
N MET A 79 -5.16 -11.45 -19.29
CA MET A 79 -4.44 -10.18 -19.23
C MET A 79 -5.36 -8.97 -19.48
N TRP A 80 -6.18 -9.04 -20.53
CA TRP A 80 -7.13 -7.98 -20.87
C TRP A 80 -8.22 -7.81 -19.80
N LYS A 81 -8.71 -8.92 -19.21
CA LYS A 81 -9.71 -8.85 -18.12
C LYS A 81 -9.16 -8.19 -16.85
N TYR A 82 -7.89 -8.41 -16.53
CA TYR A 82 -7.26 -7.72 -15.40
C TYR A 82 -7.03 -6.24 -15.72
N ALA A 83 -6.60 -5.93 -16.95
CA ALA A 83 -6.41 -4.54 -17.39
C ALA A 83 -7.72 -3.74 -17.39
N SER A 84 -8.83 -4.37 -17.77
CA SER A 84 -10.16 -3.75 -17.76
C SER A 84 -10.84 -3.76 -16.38
N GLY A 85 -10.19 -4.34 -15.35
CA GLY A 85 -10.73 -4.42 -13.99
C GLY A 85 -11.86 -5.44 -13.79
N ILE A 86 -12.22 -6.21 -14.82
CA ILE A 86 -13.26 -7.26 -14.76
C ILE A 86 -12.81 -8.42 -13.86
N SER A 87 -11.52 -8.76 -13.91
CA SER A 87 -10.93 -9.76 -13.03
C SER A 87 -9.87 -9.10 -12.16
N ARG A 88 -9.70 -9.57 -10.92
CA ARG A 88 -8.70 -9.06 -9.97
C ARG A 88 -7.85 -10.20 -9.47
N LEU A 89 -6.54 -9.95 -9.39
CA LEU A 89 -5.61 -10.89 -8.78
C LEU A 89 -5.93 -11.07 -7.29
N PRO A 90 -5.54 -12.20 -6.67
CA PRO A 90 -5.68 -12.37 -5.23
C PRO A 90 -4.98 -11.23 -4.46
N VAL A 91 -5.63 -10.72 -3.42
CA VAL A 91 -5.16 -9.55 -2.65
C VAL A 91 -3.74 -9.74 -2.10
N GLN A 92 -3.39 -10.95 -1.69
CA GLN A 92 -2.05 -11.22 -1.19
C GLN A 92 -0.97 -11.12 -2.28
N TRP A 93 -1.30 -11.54 -3.51
CA TRP A 93 -0.41 -11.39 -4.67
C TRP A 93 -0.33 -9.93 -5.12
N THR A 94 -1.42 -9.16 -5.05
CA THR A 94 -1.36 -7.71 -5.37
C THR A 94 -0.51 -6.96 -4.35
N ALA A 95 -0.61 -7.29 -3.06
CA ALA A 95 0.23 -6.72 -2.00
C ALA A 95 1.72 -7.08 -2.16
N TRP A 96 2.02 -8.29 -2.64
CA TRP A 96 3.39 -8.64 -3.01
C TRP A 96 3.83 -7.88 -4.27
N MET A 97 3.01 -7.79 -5.32
CA MET A 97 3.35 -7.02 -6.53
C MET A 97 3.58 -5.52 -6.25
N SER A 98 2.82 -4.92 -5.34
CA SER A 98 3.00 -3.53 -4.91
C SER A 98 4.24 -3.31 -4.05
N HIS A 99 4.92 -4.38 -3.61
CA HIS A 99 6.03 -4.36 -2.64
C HIS A 99 5.61 -3.97 -1.22
N THR A 100 4.32 -4.01 -0.91
CA THR A 100 3.82 -3.87 0.46
C THR A 100 4.19 -5.10 1.30
N ARG A 101 4.20 -6.29 0.67
CA ARG A 101 4.66 -7.54 1.30
C ARG A 101 6.05 -7.92 0.78
N LEU A 102 6.96 -8.27 1.70
CA LEU A 102 8.31 -8.73 1.37
C LEU A 102 8.28 -10.13 0.75
N TYR A 103 7.66 -11.07 1.47
CA TYR A 103 7.60 -12.49 1.09
C TYR A 103 6.39 -12.79 0.20
N PRO A 104 6.52 -13.71 -0.79
CA PRO A 104 5.39 -14.14 -1.59
C PRO A 104 4.37 -14.92 -0.74
N PRO A 105 3.08 -14.89 -1.08
CA PRO A 105 2.09 -15.72 -0.42
C PRO A 105 2.27 -17.20 -0.74
N SER A 106 1.95 -18.05 0.24
CA SER A 106 1.88 -19.50 0.06
C SER A 106 0.54 -19.91 -0.59
N ILE A 107 0.44 -21.13 -1.13
CA ILE A 107 -0.83 -21.64 -1.68
C ILE A 107 -1.86 -21.82 -0.56
N GLU A 108 -1.43 -22.27 0.61
CA GLU A 108 -2.27 -22.44 1.81
C GLU A 108 -2.83 -21.09 2.28
N ASP A 109 -2.01 -20.02 2.28
CA ASP A 109 -2.45 -18.66 2.63
C ASP A 109 -3.62 -18.21 1.74
N LEU A 110 -3.55 -18.55 0.44
CA LEU A 110 -4.58 -18.19 -0.54
C LEU A 110 -5.86 -19.00 -0.33
N GLN A 111 -5.74 -20.28 -0.02
CA GLN A 111 -6.89 -21.14 0.31
C GLN A 111 -7.59 -20.68 1.59
N ASN A 112 -6.82 -20.37 2.64
CA ASN A 112 -7.34 -19.85 3.88
C ASN A 112 -8.06 -18.51 3.68
N ASP A 113 -7.54 -17.64 2.83
CA ASP A 113 -8.22 -16.39 2.49
C ASP A 113 -9.53 -16.61 1.73
N MET A 114 -9.61 -17.61 0.83
CA MET A 114 -10.88 -17.96 0.18
C MET A 114 -11.93 -18.41 1.19
N VAL A 115 -11.55 -19.29 2.12
CA VAL A 115 -12.46 -19.78 3.16
C VAL A 115 -12.91 -18.62 4.05
N ARG A 116 -11.99 -17.74 4.45
CA ARG A 116 -12.30 -16.55 5.24
C ARG A 116 -13.28 -15.64 4.50
N ARG A 117 -13.07 -15.36 3.21
CA ARG A 117 -14.00 -14.55 2.41
C ARG A 117 -15.39 -15.17 2.36
N SER A 118 -15.48 -16.48 2.12
CA SER A 118 -16.76 -17.20 2.12
C SER A 118 -17.51 -17.04 3.43
N ARG A 119 -16.82 -17.19 4.57
CA ARG A 119 -17.43 -17.01 5.90
C ARG A 119 -17.92 -15.58 6.10
N VAL A 120 -17.11 -14.59 5.76
CA VAL A 120 -17.47 -13.16 5.89
C VAL A 120 -18.69 -12.83 5.04
N THR A 121 -18.76 -13.32 3.80
CA THR A 121 -19.92 -13.10 2.93
C THR A 121 -21.20 -13.71 3.53
N GLN A 122 -21.11 -14.91 4.10
CA GLN A 122 -22.26 -15.54 4.77
C GLN A 122 -22.72 -14.75 6.00
N LEU A 123 -21.77 -14.33 6.85
CA LEU A 123 -22.07 -13.53 8.04
C LEU A 123 -22.67 -12.16 7.66
N ALA A 124 -22.12 -11.51 6.62
CA ALA A 124 -22.64 -10.25 6.12
C ALA A 124 -24.09 -10.38 5.64
N ALA A 125 -24.43 -11.46 4.93
CA ALA A 125 -25.80 -11.71 4.48
C ALA A 125 -26.78 -11.92 5.65
N GLN A 126 -26.34 -12.59 6.73
CA GLN A 126 -27.16 -12.77 7.94
C GLN A 126 -27.43 -11.45 8.65
N ILE A 127 -26.40 -10.61 8.79
CA ILE A 127 -26.53 -9.27 9.38
C ILE A 127 -27.46 -8.42 8.51
N GLU A 128 -27.29 -8.43 7.19
CA GLU A 128 -28.14 -7.66 6.29
C GLU A 128 -29.60 -8.07 6.37
N THR A 129 -29.89 -9.37 6.49
CA THR A 129 -31.27 -9.86 6.68
C THR A 129 -31.86 -9.33 7.99
N ARG A 130 -31.10 -9.42 9.09
CA ARG A 130 -31.52 -8.90 10.39
C ARG A 130 -31.76 -7.39 10.37
N ASP A 131 -30.83 -6.64 9.76
CA ASP A 131 -30.91 -5.19 9.64
C ASP A 131 -32.11 -4.76 8.79
N GLN A 132 -32.44 -5.51 7.74
CA GLN A 132 -33.63 -5.27 6.92
C GLN A 132 -34.92 -5.52 7.71
N GLU A 133 -35.00 -6.59 8.50
CA GLU A 133 -36.16 -6.87 9.38
C GLU A 133 -36.34 -5.79 10.45
N GLU A 134 -35.25 -5.38 11.12
CA GLU A 134 -35.27 -4.31 12.12
C GLU A 134 -35.69 -2.98 11.49
N ARG A 135 -35.15 -2.64 10.30
CA ARG A 135 -35.56 -1.44 9.55
C ARG A 135 -37.03 -1.48 9.16
N HIS A 136 -37.55 -2.63 8.70
CA HIS A 136 -38.97 -2.79 8.39
C HIS A 136 -39.84 -2.61 9.63
N ARG A 137 -39.47 -3.20 10.78
CA ARG A 137 -40.18 -3.01 12.05
C ARG A 137 -40.20 -1.55 12.49
N GLN A 138 -39.07 -0.84 12.36
CA GLN A 138 -38.98 0.58 12.69
C GLN A 138 -39.87 1.44 11.79
N LEU A 139 -39.92 1.15 10.48
CA LEU A 139 -40.80 1.85 9.54
C LEU A 139 -42.28 1.61 9.83
N VAL A 140 -42.67 0.39 10.20
CA VAL A 140 -44.05 0.10 10.62
C VAL A 140 -44.39 0.80 11.92
N ALA A 141 -43.48 0.78 12.91
CA ALA A 141 -43.68 1.47 14.19
C ALA A 141 -43.75 2.99 14.03
N SER A 142 -42.90 3.58 13.19
CA SER A 142 -42.91 5.02 12.90
C SER A 142 -44.10 5.43 12.04
N SER A 143 -44.63 4.55 11.18
CA SER A 143 -45.88 4.81 10.46
C SER A 143 -47.12 4.66 11.35
N ALA A 144 -47.06 3.83 12.39
CA ALA A 144 -48.16 3.66 13.36
C ALA A 144 -48.25 4.85 14.34
N LEU A 145 -47.11 5.49 14.63
CA LEU A 145 -47.03 6.80 15.28
C LEU A 145 -47.15 7.89 14.19
N GLY A 146 -48.39 8.24 13.78
CA GLY A 146 -48.66 9.20 12.70
C GLY A 146 -47.88 10.53 12.80
N PRO A 147 -47.90 11.37 11.74
CA PRO A 147 -46.97 12.49 11.58
C PRO A 147 -47.19 13.58 12.64
N THR A 148 -46.45 13.52 13.75
CA THR A 148 -46.14 14.71 14.53
C THR A 148 -45.13 15.51 13.73
N VAL A 149 -45.64 16.54 13.07
CA VAL A 149 -44.89 17.62 12.45
C VAL A 149 -43.97 18.23 13.52
N GLN A 150 -42.68 17.86 13.52
CA GLN A 150 -41.66 18.56 14.30
C GLN A 150 -40.44 18.84 13.43
N GLY A 151 -40.31 20.11 13.05
CA GLY A 151 -39.02 20.77 13.00
C GLY A 151 -38.36 20.87 11.63
N LEU A 152 -38.95 21.63 10.72
CA LEU A 152 -38.15 22.53 9.89
C LEU A 152 -37.41 23.49 10.84
N SER A 153 -36.10 23.32 11.00
CA SER A 153 -35.23 24.38 11.50
C SER A 153 -33.92 24.35 10.73
N GLU A 154 -34.06 24.69 9.45
CA GLU A 154 -33.00 25.26 8.65
C GLU A 154 -32.84 26.72 9.12
N SER A 155 -31.91 26.95 10.04
CA SER A 155 -31.54 28.30 10.50
C SER A 155 -30.07 28.52 10.20
N SER A 156 -29.84 29.18 9.07
CA SER A 156 -28.61 29.92 8.82
C SER A 156 -28.40 30.97 9.91
N ALA A 157 -27.22 31.00 10.53
CA ALA A 157 -26.68 32.20 11.16
C ALA A 157 -25.15 32.10 11.23
N VAL A 158 -24.50 32.58 10.17
CA VAL A 158 -23.15 33.12 10.24
C VAL A 158 -23.18 34.38 11.10
N ARG A 159 -22.33 34.48 12.14
CA ARG A 159 -21.54 35.67 12.52
C ARG A 159 -20.84 35.54 13.89
N SER A 160 -19.50 35.53 13.83
CA SER A 160 -18.56 36.41 14.54
C SER A 160 -18.32 36.25 16.06
N ASP A 161 -17.10 35.77 16.36
CA ASP A 161 -16.08 36.29 17.29
C ASP A 161 -16.48 36.93 18.64
N ASP A 162 -16.12 36.22 19.72
CA ASP A 162 -15.37 36.62 20.95
C ASP A 162 -15.82 37.80 21.85
N PRO A 163 -15.37 37.90 23.13
CA PRO A 163 -14.95 36.85 24.08
C PRO A 163 -15.47 37.08 25.54
N ALA A 164 -15.23 36.06 26.37
CA ALA A 164 -15.02 36.11 27.83
C ALA A 164 -16.11 36.71 28.76
N SER A 165 -16.68 35.87 29.62
CA SER A 165 -16.43 35.92 31.08
C SER A 165 -17.39 35.02 31.85
N ASN A 166 -16.80 34.03 32.52
CA ASN A 166 -17.12 33.54 33.86
C ASN A 166 -18.35 34.14 34.55
N SER A 167 -19.28 33.28 35.00
CA SER A 167 -19.36 32.88 36.41
C SER A 167 -20.69 32.21 36.74
N SER A 168 -20.57 31.04 37.36
CA SER A 168 -21.31 30.62 38.55
C SER A 168 -22.81 30.30 38.43
N ALA A 169 -23.06 29.00 38.62
CA ALA A 169 -24.34 28.40 38.99
C ALA A 169 -24.94 28.96 40.30
N PRO A 170 -26.19 28.58 40.58
CA PRO A 170 -26.53 28.07 41.91
C PRO A 170 -27.15 26.64 41.84
N PRO A 171 -26.77 25.71 42.73
CA PRO A 171 -27.61 24.57 43.13
C PRO A 171 -28.63 25.08 44.20
N PRO A 172 -29.55 24.30 44.81
CA PRO A 172 -29.56 22.84 44.94
C PRO A 172 -30.96 22.18 44.90
N SER A 173 -30.96 20.85 44.98
CA SER A 173 -31.79 20.06 45.92
C SER A 173 -32.40 18.83 45.25
N GLY A 174 -32.18 17.66 45.86
CA GLY A 174 -32.89 16.42 45.54
C GLY A 174 -31.98 15.20 45.40
N ARG A 175 -31.44 14.74 46.52
CA ARG A 175 -30.89 13.39 46.70
C ARG A 175 -31.92 12.34 46.23
N GLU A 176 -31.46 11.32 45.52
CA GLU A 176 -31.58 9.95 46.05
C GLU A 176 -30.53 9.01 45.44
N LYS A 177 -29.89 8.27 46.34
CA LYS A 177 -28.75 7.40 46.13
C LYS A 177 -29.26 5.97 46.04
N VAL A 178 -29.03 5.29 44.92
CA VAL A 178 -29.03 3.82 44.84
C VAL A 178 -27.80 3.39 44.03
N GLU A 179 -26.80 2.86 44.75
CA GLU A 179 -25.74 1.99 44.23
C GLU A 179 -26.40 0.63 43.90
N GLU A 180 -26.03 -0.19 42.92
CA GLU A 180 -24.72 -0.77 42.66
C GLU A 180 -24.82 -1.72 41.44
N GLY A 181 -23.72 -1.93 40.70
CA GLY A 181 -23.47 -3.18 39.95
C GLY A 181 -23.69 -3.17 38.42
N THR A 182 -22.58 -3.05 37.68
CA THR A 182 -22.42 -3.19 36.21
C THR A 182 -22.88 -2.01 35.34
N ALA A 183 -22.03 -0.97 35.29
CA ALA A 183 -22.15 0.09 34.30
C ALA A 183 -21.84 -0.46 32.90
N SER A 184 -22.87 -0.51 32.06
CA SER A 184 -22.75 -0.71 30.61
C SER A 184 -21.82 0.36 30.02
N PRO A 185 -20.84 0.01 29.14
CA PRO A 185 -19.82 0.93 28.62
C PRO A 185 -20.41 2.12 27.84
N PHE A 186 -21.69 2.04 27.47
CA PHE A 186 -22.41 3.10 26.78
C PHE A 186 -22.93 4.23 27.67
N ARG A 187 -22.91 4.06 29.01
CA ARG A 187 -23.29 5.17 29.91
C ARG A 187 -22.19 6.23 30.04
N GLN A 188 -20.93 5.87 29.81
CA GLN A 188 -19.78 6.78 29.89
C GLN A 188 -19.65 7.72 28.68
N ALA A 189 -20.38 7.46 27.59
CA ALA A 189 -20.33 8.30 26.39
C ALA A 189 -21.19 9.57 26.47
N LYS A 190 -22.06 9.71 27.49
CA LYS A 190 -22.90 10.92 27.64
C LYS A 190 -22.17 12.11 28.25
N ASP A 191 -21.05 11.85 28.93
CA ASP A 191 -20.28 12.87 29.65
C ASP A 191 -18.93 13.18 28.97
N ALA A 192 -18.66 12.59 27.80
CA ALA A 192 -17.46 12.87 27.02
C ALA A 192 -17.65 14.16 26.22
N SER A 193 -16.83 15.18 26.51
CA SER A 193 -16.72 16.37 25.67
C SER A 193 -16.38 15.97 24.23
N ASP A 194 -17.00 16.63 23.24
CA ASP A 194 -16.81 16.45 21.79
C ASP A 194 -15.40 16.84 21.28
N GLU A 195 -14.41 16.93 22.18
CA GLU A 195 -13.03 17.23 21.81
C GLU A 195 -12.32 15.95 21.36
N PRO A 196 -11.59 15.98 20.23
CA PRO A 196 -10.84 14.82 19.79
C PRO A 196 -9.69 14.55 20.78
N GLU A 197 -9.84 13.50 21.59
CA GLU A 197 -8.75 13.04 22.45
C GLU A 197 -7.51 12.72 21.60
N THR A 198 -6.36 13.24 22.03
CA THR A 198 -5.07 12.93 21.39
C THR A 198 -4.75 11.46 21.63
N TRP A 199 -4.82 10.66 20.56
CA TRP A 199 -4.43 9.25 20.55
C TRP A 199 -3.13 9.05 21.35
N SER A 200 -3.20 8.24 22.42
CA SER A 200 -2.06 7.94 23.30
C SER A 200 -1.84 6.43 23.36
N PRO A 201 -0.78 5.87 22.75
CA PRO A 201 -0.56 4.43 22.73
C PRO A 201 -0.16 3.91 24.13
N LYS A 202 -0.97 3.03 24.72
CA LYS A 202 -0.64 2.35 25.97
C LYS A 202 0.32 1.19 25.71
N VAL A 203 1.59 1.36 26.11
CA VAL A 203 2.60 0.30 26.00
C VAL A 203 2.40 -0.70 27.15
N LEU A 204 1.93 -1.91 26.83
CA LEU A 204 1.81 -3.00 27.81
C LEU A 204 3.22 -3.51 28.17
N ARG A 205 3.72 -3.20 29.37
CA ARG A 205 4.97 -3.80 29.86
C ARG A 205 4.69 -5.21 30.38
N ARG A 206 5.09 -6.22 29.59
CA ARG A 206 5.11 -7.62 30.03
C ARG A 206 6.19 -7.78 31.10
N ARG A 207 5.78 -8.06 32.34
CA ARG A 207 6.68 -8.34 33.47
C ARG A 207 7.30 -9.73 33.24
N GLY A 208 8.62 -9.81 33.34
CA GLY A 208 9.39 -11.05 33.32
C GLY A 208 9.29 -11.83 34.61
#